data_AF-A0A352M9I3-F1
#
_entry.id   AF-A0A352M9I3-F1
#
_cell.length_a   1.000
_cell.length_b   1.000
_cell.length_c   1.000
_cell.angle_alpha   90.00
_cell.angle_beta   90.00
_cell.angle_gamma   90.00
#
_symmetry.space_group_name_H-M   'P 1'
#
loop_
_entity.id
_entity.type
_entity.pdbx_description
1 polymer ?
#
loop_
_entity_poly.entity_id
_entity_poly.type
_entity_poly.pdbx_seq_one_letter_code
_entity_poly.pdbx_strand_id
1 'polypeptide(L)'
;LLDKTGTITLGNRMATEFIPAEGFTTERLANAAQLASLADETPEGRSIVVLAKEKFNIRGREVKQLNATFIPFTAQSRMSGVDLKTTTGSIQKIRKGSSEAIRTFIQNNNGFYSQEIQNIVLDVARRGATPLVVAEDEKALGVVHLKDIVKGGIKQRFAELRKMGIKTVMITGDNPQTAAAIAAEAGVDDFLAEARPEDKLFRIREEQANGHLVGMIGDGTNDAPALAQADVGLAMNTGTQAAREAGNMVDLDSNPTKLIEVVETGKQLLMTRGALTTFSIANDVAKYFAIIPAIATFLYVTSSGNAPLDALNIMKLATPESAILSAIIFNALIIIFLIPLAMKGVKYRPISANRVLALNIAIYGVGGLIVPFIGIKLIDMLLVFFHMI
;
A
#
# COMPACT_ATOMS: atom_id res chain seq x y z
N LEU A 1 -5.93 -6.41 4.17
CA LEU A 1 -5.00 -7.55 4.23
C LEU A 1 -3.93 -7.34 3.17
N LEU A 2 -2.69 -7.65 3.48
CA LEU A 2 -1.55 -7.48 2.57
C LEU A 2 -0.78 -8.79 2.49
N ASP A 3 -0.53 -9.28 1.28
CA ASP A 3 0.51 -10.30 1.14
C ASP A 3 1.87 -9.73 1.56
N LYS A 4 2.78 -10.58 2.04
CA LYS A 4 4.11 -10.14 2.45
C LYS A 4 5.03 -10.00 1.23
N THR A 5 5.11 -11.05 0.42
CA THR A 5 6.13 -11.17 -0.65
C THR A 5 5.77 -10.23 -1.79
N GLY A 6 6.74 -9.47 -2.29
CA GLY A 6 6.53 -8.53 -3.39
C GLY A 6 5.70 -7.29 -3.04
N THR A 7 4.82 -7.36 -2.04
CA THR A 7 3.99 -6.26 -1.55
C THR A 7 4.71 -5.48 -0.44
N ILE A 8 4.86 -6.04 0.77
CA ILE A 8 5.51 -5.38 1.93
C ILE A 8 7.03 -5.37 1.77
N THR A 9 7.58 -6.47 1.27
CA THR A 9 9.00 -6.63 1.03
C THR A 9 9.33 -6.50 -0.45
N LEU A 10 10.62 -6.42 -0.78
CA LEU A 10 11.08 -6.47 -2.17
C LEU A 10 10.83 -7.84 -2.83
N GLY A 11 10.44 -8.86 -2.04
CA GLY A 11 10.13 -10.22 -2.52
C GLY A 11 11.35 -11.13 -2.65
N ASN A 12 12.56 -10.58 -2.62
CA ASN A 12 13.81 -11.33 -2.67
C ASN A 12 14.57 -11.22 -1.35
N ARG A 13 15.12 -12.35 -0.87
CA ARG A 13 15.96 -12.37 0.32
C ARG A 13 17.37 -11.90 -0.04
N MET A 14 17.84 -10.86 0.62
CA MET A 14 19.12 -10.21 0.33
C MET A 14 20.11 -10.50 1.45
N ALA A 15 21.38 -10.73 1.09
CA ALA A 15 22.46 -10.86 2.04
C ALA A 15 22.68 -9.53 2.79
N THR A 16 22.74 -9.60 4.11
CA THR A 16 22.92 -8.44 4.99
C THR A 16 24.18 -8.51 5.84
N GLU A 17 24.59 -9.72 6.23
CA GLU A 17 25.69 -9.91 7.16
C GLU A 17 26.45 -11.23 6.89
N PHE A 18 27.76 -11.20 7.15
CA PHE A 18 28.63 -12.38 7.14
C PHE A 18 29.02 -12.69 8.59
N ILE A 19 28.69 -13.88 9.06
CA ILE A 19 28.95 -14.33 10.43
C ILE A 19 29.97 -15.48 10.37
N PRO A 20 31.25 -15.22 10.63
CA PRO A 20 32.29 -16.24 10.59
C PRO A 20 32.18 -17.20 11.78
N ALA A 21 32.65 -18.43 11.59
CA ALA A 21 32.88 -19.36 12.70
C ALA A 21 34.20 -19.05 13.40
N GLU A 22 34.38 -19.58 14.62
CA GLU A 22 35.61 -19.44 15.40
C GLU A 22 36.84 -19.87 14.58
N GLY A 23 37.88 -19.03 14.61
CA GLY A 23 39.12 -19.24 13.87
C GLY A 23 39.10 -18.77 12.41
N PHE A 24 37.98 -18.25 11.90
CA PHE A 24 37.91 -17.63 10.58
C PHE A 24 37.64 -16.12 10.66
N THR A 25 38.30 -15.36 9.79
CA THR A 25 38.03 -13.93 9.62
C THR A 25 36.79 -13.70 8.75
N THR A 26 36.05 -12.63 9.01
CA THR A 26 34.90 -12.22 8.17
C THR A 26 35.30 -11.99 6.70
N GLU A 27 36.51 -11.49 6.45
CA GLU A 27 37.05 -11.29 5.09
C GLU A 27 37.21 -12.61 4.32
N ARG A 28 37.77 -13.63 4.97
CA ARG A 28 37.89 -14.97 4.39
C ARG A 28 36.52 -15.58 4.06
N LEU A 29 35.56 -15.44 4.97
CA LEU A 29 34.18 -15.88 4.73
C LEU A 29 33.57 -15.14 3.53
N ALA A 30 33.66 -13.81 3.50
CA ALA A 30 33.09 -12.99 2.42
C ALA A 30 33.71 -13.32 1.06
N ASN A 31 35.02 -13.57 1.03
CA ASN A 31 35.75 -13.99 -0.16
C ASN A 31 35.26 -15.35 -0.69
N ALA A 32 35.20 -16.37 0.18
CA ALA A 32 34.68 -17.69 -0.19
C ALA A 32 33.21 -17.62 -0.62
N ALA A 33 32.39 -16.85 0.10
CA ALA A 33 30.98 -16.65 -0.20
C ALA A 33 30.78 -15.99 -1.58
N GLN A 34 31.58 -14.97 -1.90
CA GLN A 34 31.55 -14.32 -3.21
C GLN A 34 31.90 -15.32 -4.32
N LEU A 35 33.01 -16.05 -4.17
CA LEU A 35 33.46 -17.05 -5.14
C LEU A 35 32.41 -18.12 -5.42
N ALA A 36 31.79 -18.66 -4.37
CA ALA A 36 30.71 -19.63 -4.51
C ALA A 36 29.43 -19.05 -5.12
N SER A 37 29.25 -17.73 -5.06
CA SER A 37 28.06 -17.03 -5.57
C SER A 37 28.24 -16.46 -6.98
N LEU A 38 29.45 -16.47 -7.57
CA LEU A 38 29.69 -15.93 -8.92
C LEU A 38 28.92 -16.70 -10.00
N ALA A 39 28.67 -17.99 -9.79
CA ALA A 39 27.89 -18.86 -10.69
C ALA A 39 26.41 -18.94 -10.30
N ASP A 40 26.01 -18.20 -9.26
CA ASP A 40 24.67 -18.24 -8.70
C ASP A 40 23.88 -17.04 -9.21
N GLU A 41 23.14 -17.23 -10.29
CA GLU A 41 22.38 -16.17 -10.94
C GLU A 41 21.10 -15.77 -10.18
N THR A 42 20.77 -16.47 -9.09
CA THR A 42 19.61 -16.14 -8.25
C THR A 42 19.76 -14.77 -7.59
N PRO A 43 18.65 -14.10 -7.21
CA PRO A 43 18.70 -12.86 -6.44
C PRO A 43 19.55 -12.99 -5.17
N GLU A 44 19.44 -14.12 -4.47
CA GLU A 44 20.22 -14.46 -3.29
C GLU A 44 21.72 -14.50 -3.60
N GLY A 45 22.12 -15.22 -4.65
CA GLY A 45 23.50 -15.30 -5.11
C GLY A 45 24.09 -13.93 -5.46
N ARG A 46 23.37 -13.15 -6.26
CA ARG A 46 23.78 -11.79 -6.64
C ARG A 46 23.92 -10.87 -5.42
N SER A 47 23.01 -10.96 -4.46
CA SER A 47 23.05 -10.13 -3.25
C SER A 47 24.31 -10.37 -2.41
N ILE A 48 24.82 -11.61 -2.36
CA ILE A 48 26.05 -11.97 -1.65
C ILE A 48 27.27 -11.34 -2.33
N VAL A 49 27.32 -11.37 -3.66
CA VAL A 49 28.39 -10.75 -4.45
C VAL A 49 28.41 -9.24 -4.24
N VAL A 50 27.24 -8.60 -4.23
CA VAL A 50 27.09 -7.16 -3.95
C VAL A 50 27.56 -6.82 -2.53
N LEU A 51 27.09 -7.56 -1.51
CA LEU A 51 27.48 -7.33 -0.12
C LEU A 51 28.99 -7.47 0.09
N ALA A 52 29.61 -8.50 -0.50
CA ALA A 52 31.06 -8.70 -0.43
C ALA A 52 31.84 -7.55 -1.10
N LYS A 53 31.33 -7.03 -2.23
CA LYS A 53 31.92 -5.89 -2.92
C LYS A 53 31.81 -4.60 -2.11
N GLU A 54 30.64 -4.31 -1.53
CA GLU A 54 30.40 -3.07 -0.78
C GLU A 54 31.16 -3.02 0.54
N LYS A 55 31.15 -4.14 1.29
CA LYS A 55 31.72 -4.17 2.65
C LYS A 55 33.23 -4.39 2.69
N PHE A 56 33.79 -5.13 1.74
CA PHE A 56 35.21 -5.53 1.72
C PHE A 56 35.96 -5.06 0.48
N ASN A 57 35.32 -4.26 -0.39
CA ASN A 57 35.89 -3.73 -1.64
C ASN A 57 36.49 -4.83 -2.55
N ILE A 58 35.96 -6.06 -2.48
CA ILE A 58 36.41 -7.18 -3.30
C ILE A 58 35.84 -7.00 -4.71
N ARG A 59 36.58 -6.27 -5.55
CA ARG A 59 36.22 -6.01 -6.95
C ARG A 59 36.57 -7.21 -7.83
N GLY A 60 35.82 -7.31 -8.95
CA GLY A 60 35.82 -8.43 -9.88
C GLY A 60 37.20 -9.05 -10.07
N ARG A 61 37.30 -10.32 -9.68
CA ARG A 61 38.46 -11.15 -10.02
C ARG A 61 38.38 -11.46 -11.50
N GLU A 62 39.50 -11.38 -12.20
CA GLU A 62 39.57 -11.92 -13.56
C GLU A 62 39.33 -13.43 -13.49
N VAL A 63 38.09 -13.83 -13.78
CA VAL A 63 37.63 -15.22 -13.75
C VAL A 63 38.52 -16.12 -14.62
N LYS A 64 39.17 -15.55 -15.63
CA LYS A 64 40.12 -16.22 -16.52
C LYS A 64 41.47 -16.56 -15.87
N GLN A 65 41.90 -15.86 -14.83
CA GLN A 65 43.16 -16.15 -14.13
C GLN A 65 43.00 -17.23 -13.05
N LEU A 66 41.77 -17.49 -12.62
CA LEU A 66 41.45 -18.55 -11.69
C LEU A 66 41.23 -19.83 -12.50
N ASN A 67 42.08 -20.84 -12.35
CA ASN A 67 41.86 -22.19 -12.89
C ASN A 67 40.67 -22.86 -12.15
N ALA A 68 39.48 -22.33 -12.38
CA ALA A 68 38.29 -22.57 -11.59
C ALA A 68 37.19 -23.22 -12.43
N THR A 69 36.53 -24.23 -11.87
CA THR A 69 35.31 -24.80 -12.44
C THR A 69 34.13 -24.37 -11.59
N PHE A 70 33.26 -23.54 -12.16
CA PHE A 70 32.10 -23.00 -11.47
C PHE A 70 30.93 -23.98 -11.51
N ILE A 71 30.24 -24.10 -10.37
CA ILE A 71 29.07 -24.96 -10.21
C ILE A 71 27.86 -24.07 -10.00
N PRO A 72 26.95 -23.99 -11.00
CA PRO A 72 25.78 -23.14 -10.89
C PRO A 72 24.83 -23.66 -9.82
N PHE A 73 23.99 -22.76 -9.30
CA PHE A 73 22.93 -23.13 -8.38
C PHE A 73 21.89 -24.03 -9.06
N THR A 74 21.45 -25.09 -8.38
CA THR A 74 20.29 -25.87 -8.78
C THR A 74 19.33 -26.10 -7.61
N ALA A 75 18.03 -26.11 -7.89
CA ALA A 75 17.01 -26.31 -6.85
C ALA A 75 17.10 -27.70 -6.18
N GLN A 76 17.63 -28.70 -6.89
CA GLN A 76 17.84 -30.05 -6.37
C GLN A 76 19.00 -30.11 -5.38
N SER A 77 20.13 -29.46 -5.69
CA SER A 77 21.30 -29.44 -4.80
C SER A 77 21.15 -28.45 -3.66
N ARG A 78 20.33 -27.40 -3.85
CA ARG A 78 20.17 -26.26 -2.94
C ARG A 78 21.51 -25.62 -2.54
N MET A 79 22.50 -25.71 -3.43
CA MET A 79 23.84 -25.17 -3.25
C MET A 79 24.45 -24.73 -4.59
N SER A 80 25.39 -23.79 -4.51
CA SER A 80 26.25 -23.29 -5.59
C SER A 80 27.70 -23.30 -5.13
N GLY A 81 28.65 -23.16 -6.04
CA GLY A 81 30.06 -23.19 -5.65
C GLY A 81 31.09 -23.04 -6.76
N VAL A 82 32.33 -23.26 -6.37
CA VAL A 82 33.48 -23.27 -7.28
C VAL A 82 34.50 -24.31 -6.84
N ASP A 83 35.13 -24.96 -7.81
CA ASP A 83 36.28 -25.83 -7.63
C ASP A 83 37.54 -25.12 -8.14
N LEU A 84 38.43 -24.74 -7.23
CA LEU A 84 39.67 -24.02 -7.52
C LEU A 84 40.83 -25.01 -7.61
N LYS A 85 41.54 -25.03 -8.74
CA LYS A 85 42.82 -25.74 -8.83
C LYS A 85 43.92 -24.89 -8.18
N THR A 86 44.47 -25.41 -7.09
CA THR A 86 45.62 -24.81 -6.40
C THR A 86 46.92 -25.01 -7.22
N THR A 87 47.93 -24.20 -6.95
CA THR A 87 49.27 -24.30 -7.57
C THR A 87 49.97 -25.64 -7.31
N THR A 88 49.55 -26.37 -6.28
CA THR A 88 50.03 -27.72 -5.93
C THR A 88 49.29 -28.85 -6.65
N GLY A 89 48.30 -28.54 -7.49
CA GLY A 89 47.50 -29.51 -8.24
C GLY A 89 46.29 -30.07 -7.49
N SER A 90 46.10 -29.70 -6.22
CA SER A 90 44.91 -30.10 -5.43
C SER A 90 43.68 -29.25 -5.78
N ILE A 91 42.50 -29.86 -5.75
CA ILE A 91 41.22 -29.17 -6.03
C ILE A 91 40.61 -28.75 -4.70
N GLN A 92 40.55 -27.44 -4.48
CA GLN A 92 39.86 -26.83 -3.35
C GLN A 92 38.41 -26.56 -3.72
N LYS A 93 37.47 -27.14 -2.97
CA LYS A 93 36.04 -27.07 -3.23
C LYS A 93 35.39 -26.05 -2.29
N ILE A 94 34.86 -24.97 -2.84
CA ILE A 94 34.09 -23.99 -2.07
C ILE A 94 32.62 -24.16 -2.42
N ARG A 95 31.76 -24.28 -1.41
CA ARG A 95 30.31 -24.43 -1.57
C ARG A 95 29.57 -23.46 -0.69
N LYS A 96 28.42 -22.97 -1.17
CA LYS A 96 27.46 -22.19 -0.41
C LYS A 96 26.07 -22.74 -0.67
N GLY A 97 25.26 -22.87 0.37
CA GLY A 97 23.91 -23.41 0.23
C GLY A 97 23.13 -23.43 1.52
N SER A 98 21.99 -24.10 1.49
CA SER A 98 21.19 -24.33 2.71
C SER A 98 22.00 -25.10 3.76
N SER A 99 21.68 -24.88 5.03
CA SER A 99 22.36 -25.56 6.15
C SER A 99 22.42 -27.07 5.99
N GLU A 100 21.33 -27.70 5.56
CA GLU A 100 21.25 -29.15 5.36
C GLU A 100 22.11 -29.62 4.19
N ALA A 101 22.05 -28.92 3.05
CA ALA A 101 22.83 -29.27 1.87
C ALA A 101 24.34 -29.21 2.13
N ILE A 102 24.78 -28.19 2.88
CA ILE A 102 26.20 -28.03 3.24
C ILE A 102 26.63 -29.03 4.32
N ARG A 103 25.74 -29.38 5.25
CA ARG A 103 26.01 -30.45 6.22
C ARG A 103 26.29 -31.78 5.50
N THR A 104 25.44 -32.16 4.55
CA THR A 104 25.64 -33.37 3.75
C THR A 104 26.91 -33.29 2.91
N PHE A 105 27.22 -32.13 2.32
CA PHE A 105 28.47 -31.92 1.57
C PHE A 105 29.73 -32.12 2.44
N ILE A 106 29.74 -31.54 3.64
CA ILE A 106 30.86 -31.66 4.58
C ILE A 106 31.02 -33.11 5.03
N GLN A 107 29.92 -33.79 5.39
CA GLN A 107 29.95 -35.18 5.83
C GLN A 107 30.44 -36.14 4.73
N ASN A 108 30.03 -35.92 3.48
CA ASN A 108 30.50 -36.72 2.34
C ASN A 108 32.00 -36.54 2.05
N ASN A 109 32.59 -35.43 2.47
CA ASN A 109 34.04 -35.21 2.39
C ASN A 109 34.77 -35.64 3.68
N ASN A 110 34.14 -36.38 4.60
CA ASN A 110 34.67 -36.75 5.93
C ASN A 110 34.97 -35.56 6.87
N GLY A 111 34.37 -34.40 6.62
CA GLY A 111 34.52 -33.22 7.44
C GLY A 111 33.60 -33.17 8.66
N PHE A 112 33.83 -32.19 9.53
CA PHE A 112 33.07 -32.01 10.78
C PHE A 112 32.20 -30.74 10.71
N TYR A 113 30.89 -30.92 10.86
CA TYR A 113 29.95 -29.81 11.00
C TYR A 113 29.84 -29.43 12.49
N SER A 114 30.45 -28.30 12.87
CA SER A 114 30.57 -27.91 14.27
C SER A 114 29.21 -27.52 14.90
N GLN A 115 29.07 -27.78 16.20
CA GLN A 115 27.91 -27.35 16.97
C GLN A 115 27.77 -25.81 16.99
N GLU A 116 28.89 -25.11 16.91
CA GLU A 116 28.95 -23.65 16.83
C GLU A 116 28.23 -23.12 15.58
N ILE A 117 28.52 -23.67 14.39
CA ILE A 117 27.82 -23.31 13.15
C ILE A 117 26.33 -23.59 13.30
N GLN A 118 25.97 -24.72 13.90
CA GLN A 118 24.57 -25.06 14.14
C GLN A 118 23.89 -24.01 15.04
N ASN A 119 24.58 -23.51 16.07
CA ASN A 119 24.08 -22.44 16.92
C ASN A 119 23.91 -21.13 16.15
N ILE A 120 24.88 -20.75 15.31
CA ILE A 120 24.79 -19.55 14.45
C ILE A 120 23.60 -19.66 13.49
N VAL A 121 23.42 -20.82 12.86
CA VAL A 121 22.27 -21.11 11.97
C VAL A 121 20.96 -20.95 12.73
N LEU A 122 20.85 -21.53 13.93
CA LEU A 122 19.67 -21.42 14.77
C LEU A 122 19.38 -19.97 15.20
N ASP A 123 20.40 -19.19 15.52
CA ASP A 123 20.24 -17.79 15.92
C ASP A 123 19.88 -16.88 14.75
N VAL A 124 20.39 -17.14 13.55
CA VAL A 124 19.93 -16.46 12.33
C VAL A 124 18.47 -16.82 12.03
N ALA A 125 18.11 -18.11 12.13
CA ALA A 125 16.73 -18.56 11.92
C ALA A 125 15.76 -17.95 12.94
N ARG A 126 16.14 -17.88 14.22
CA ARG A 126 15.35 -17.22 15.29
C ARG A 126 15.09 -15.75 15.04
N ARG A 127 16.03 -15.06 14.36
CA ARG A 127 15.86 -13.66 13.93
C ARG A 127 14.96 -13.49 12.71
N GLY A 128 14.34 -14.57 12.22
CA GLY A 128 13.43 -14.53 11.08
C GLY A 128 14.14 -14.47 9.73
N ALA A 129 15.40 -14.89 9.69
CA ALA A 129 16.22 -14.80 8.50
C ALA A 129 16.59 -16.18 7.95
N THR A 130 17.06 -16.21 6.71
CA THR A 130 17.52 -17.44 6.06
C THR A 130 19.05 -17.56 6.19
N PRO A 131 19.56 -18.55 6.93
CA PRO A 131 20.99 -18.82 6.99
C PRO A 131 21.45 -19.61 5.76
N LEU A 132 22.43 -19.08 5.03
CA LEU A 132 23.18 -19.85 4.03
C LEU A 132 24.57 -20.15 4.58
N VAL A 133 24.96 -21.42 4.61
CA VAL A 133 26.27 -21.82 5.14
C VAL A 133 27.28 -21.80 3.99
N VAL A 134 28.50 -21.37 4.28
CA VAL A 134 29.62 -21.42 3.35
C VAL A 134 30.64 -22.40 3.88
N ALA A 135 31.06 -23.33 3.02
CA ALA A 135 32.04 -24.35 3.33
C ALA A 135 33.20 -24.29 2.35
N GLU A 136 34.38 -24.60 2.87
CA GLU A 136 35.63 -24.79 2.14
C GLU A 136 36.13 -26.19 2.48
N ASP A 137 36.08 -27.08 1.48
CA ASP A 137 36.36 -28.51 1.58
C ASP A 137 35.54 -29.23 2.67
N GLU A 138 36.17 -29.50 3.79
CA GLU A 138 35.65 -30.27 4.93
C GLU A 138 35.19 -29.37 6.09
N LYS A 139 35.32 -28.05 5.95
CA LYS A 139 35.09 -27.08 7.03
C LYS A 139 34.04 -26.05 6.64
N ALA A 140 33.11 -25.80 7.56
CA ALA A 140 32.22 -24.65 7.47
C ALA A 140 32.96 -23.38 7.92
N LEU A 141 33.03 -22.38 7.04
CA LEU A 141 33.68 -21.10 7.32
C LEU A 141 32.78 -20.14 8.10
N GLY A 142 31.46 -20.31 7.97
CA GLY A 142 30.48 -19.45 8.61
C GLY A 142 29.15 -19.40 7.87
N VAL A 143 28.32 -18.43 8.23
CA VAL A 143 26.95 -18.27 7.76
C VAL A 143 26.77 -16.89 7.14
N VAL A 144 26.10 -16.85 6.00
CA VAL A 144 25.59 -15.62 5.38
C VAL A 144 24.15 -15.44 5.80
N HIS A 145 23.87 -14.27 6.36
CA HIS A 145 22.57 -13.87 6.87
C HIS A 145 21.76 -13.25 5.74
N LEU A 146 20.72 -13.94 5.26
CA LEU A 146 19.80 -13.41 4.26
C LEU A 146 18.49 -12.96 4.90
N LYS A 147 18.09 -11.73 4.61
CA LYS A 147 16.86 -11.13 5.14
C LYS A 147 15.97 -10.67 3.98
N ASP A 148 14.66 -10.84 4.13
CA ASP A 148 13.69 -10.23 3.23
C ASP A 148 13.55 -8.74 3.58
N ILE A 149 13.92 -7.86 2.64
CA ILE A 149 14.02 -6.42 2.92
C ILE A 149 12.65 -5.77 2.81
N VAL A 150 12.21 -5.14 3.90
CA VAL A 150 10.99 -4.33 3.95
C VAL A 150 11.17 -3.06 3.12
N LYS A 151 10.18 -2.71 2.29
CA LYS A 151 10.23 -1.51 1.45
C LYS A 151 10.34 -0.24 2.30
N GLY A 152 11.14 0.72 1.83
CA GLY A 152 11.34 2.00 2.51
C GLY A 152 10.04 2.78 2.71
N GLY A 153 9.91 3.47 3.84
CA GLY A 153 8.76 4.34 4.15
C GLY A 153 7.47 3.61 4.57
N ILE A 154 7.37 2.28 4.43
CA ILE A 154 6.13 1.54 4.68
C ILE A 154 5.61 1.67 6.11
N LYS A 155 6.51 1.77 7.09
CA LYS A 155 6.17 1.93 8.51
C LYS A 155 5.42 3.23 8.81
N GLN A 156 5.86 4.33 8.22
CA GLN A 156 5.18 5.62 8.35
C GLN A 156 3.78 5.57 7.73
N ARG A 157 3.66 4.86 6.61
CA ARG A 157 2.42 4.68 5.86
C ARG A 157 1.39 3.82 6.60
N PHE A 158 1.80 2.70 7.20
CA PHE A 158 0.88 1.94 8.06
C PHE A 158 0.45 2.73 9.30
N ALA A 159 1.30 3.60 9.84
CA ALA A 159 0.89 4.52 10.91
C ALA A 159 -0.17 5.54 10.43
N GLU A 160 -0.09 6.03 9.19
CA GLU A 160 -1.13 6.88 8.59
C GLU A 160 -2.46 6.13 8.42
N LEU A 161 -2.43 4.90 7.89
CA LEU A 161 -3.63 4.05 7.78
C LEU A 161 -4.28 3.79 9.13
N ARG A 162 -3.48 3.52 10.16
CA ARG A 162 -3.96 3.33 11.53
C ARG A 162 -4.65 4.58 12.08
N LYS A 163 -4.10 5.77 11.82
CA LYS A 163 -4.76 7.07 12.14
C LYS A 163 -6.06 7.27 11.38
N MET A 164 -6.23 6.66 10.21
CA MET A 164 -7.47 6.67 9.43
C MET A 164 -8.49 5.63 9.90
N GLY A 165 -8.17 4.85 10.94
CA GLY A 165 -9.02 3.78 11.49
C GLY A 165 -8.97 2.49 10.68
N ILE A 166 -7.94 2.28 9.85
CA ILE A 166 -7.80 1.11 8.99
C ILE A 166 -6.82 0.14 9.64
N LYS A 167 -7.29 -1.09 9.91
CA LYS A 167 -6.46 -2.17 10.45
C LYS A 167 -5.66 -2.83 9.32
N THR A 168 -4.36 -2.98 9.53
CA THR A 168 -3.43 -3.59 8.58
C THR A 168 -2.99 -4.97 9.07
N VAL A 169 -3.27 -5.99 8.25
CA VAL A 169 -2.96 -7.39 8.57
C VAL A 169 -2.07 -7.95 7.48
N MET A 170 -0.87 -8.39 7.84
CA MET A 170 0.07 -9.07 6.94
C MET A 170 -0.27 -10.56 6.84
N ILE A 171 -0.22 -11.14 5.65
CA ILE A 171 -0.37 -12.58 5.45
C ILE A 171 0.89 -13.13 4.80
N THR A 172 1.42 -14.23 5.32
CA THR A 172 2.61 -14.87 4.75
C THR A 172 2.59 -16.38 4.95
N GLY A 173 3.25 -17.10 4.04
CA GLY A 173 3.58 -18.52 4.19
C GLY A 173 4.87 -18.78 4.98
N ASP A 174 5.58 -17.73 5.40
CA ASP A 174 6.75 -17.88 6.28
C ASP A 174 6.33 -18.35 7.68
N ASN A 175 7.28 -18.94 8.41
CA ASN A 175 7.08 -19.36 9.79
C ASN A 175 6.74 -18.18 10.72
N PRO A 176 6.16 -18.43 11.91
CA PRO A 176 5.71 -17.37 12.82
C PRO A 176 6.82 -16.43 13.29
N GLN A 177 8.05 -16.91 13.44
CA GLN A 177 9.19 -16.10 13.91
C GLN A 177 9.61 -15.07 12.86
N THR A 178 9.73 -15.50 11.61
CA THR A 178 10.01 -14.62 10.46
C THR A 178 8.89 -13.63 10.23
N ALA A 179 7.65 -14.09 10.28
CA ALA A 179 6.48 -13.23 10.14
C ALA A 179 6.43 -12.15 11.23
N ALA A 180 6.68 -12.51 12.49
CA ALA A 180 6.69 -11.56 13.61
C ALA A 180 7.81 -10.51 13.46
N ALA A 181 9.01 -10.92 13.05
CA ALA A 181 10.13 -10.01 12.84
C ALA A 181 9.82 -8.97 11.75
N ILE A 182 9.30 -9.42 10.60
CA ILE A 182 8.92 -8.55 9.49
C ILE A 182 7.72 -7.66 9.88
N ALA A 183 6.74 -8.19 10.60
CA ALA A 183 5.59 -7.44 11.07
C ALA A 183 6.00 -6.28 11.98
N ALA A 184 6.93 -6.52 12.92
CA ALA A 184 7.44 -5.52 13.83
C ALA A 184 8.26 -4.43 13.11
N GLU A 185 9.06 -4.82 12.12
CA GLU A 185 9.83 -3.89 11.30
C GLU A 185 8.93 -3.02 10.41
N ALA A 186 7.98 -3.64 9.73
CA ALA A 186 7.02 -2.95 8.86
C ALA A 186 6.01 -2.12 9.67
N GLY A 187 5.68 -2.49 10.91
CA GLY A 187 4.74 -1.76 11.75
C GLY A 187 3.27 -2.04 11.43
N VAL A 188 2.95 -3.25 10.98
CA VAL A 188 1.56 -3.71 10.78
C VAL A 188 0.83 -3.90 12.11
N ASP A 189 -0.51 -3.96 12.10
CA ASP A 189 -1.31 -4.18 13.32
C ASP A 189 -1.31 -5.65 13.75
N ASP A 190 -1.27 -6.56 12.78
CA ASP A 190 -1.49 -7.99 13.00
C ASP A 190 -0.85 -8.81 11.85
N PHE A 191 -0.63 -10.11 12.05
CA PHE A 191 -0.12 -10.99 11.01
C PHE A 191 -0.66 -12.42 11.09
N LEU A 192 -0.76 -13.07 9.92
CA LEU A 192 -1.05 -14.48 9.77
C LEU A 192 0.16 -15.17 9.12
N ALA A 193 0.79 -16.08 9.87
CA ALA A 193 1.94 -16.87 9.43
C ALA A 193 1.51 -18.25 8.94
N GLU A 194 2.38 -18.92 8.18
CA GLU A 194 2.16 -20.26 7.60
C GLU A 194 0.82 -20.38 6.85
N ALA A 195 0.36 -19.27 6.28
CA ALA A 195 -0.95 -19.18 5.64
C ALA A 195 -0.96 -19.91 4.29
N ARG A 196 -1.88 -20.85 4.13
CA ARG A 196 -2.20 -21.45 2.83
C ARG A 196 -3.17 -20.55 2.06
N PRO A 197 -3.32 -20.72 0.73
CA PRO A 197 -4.25 -19.94 -0.08
C PRO A 197 -5.69 -19.94 0.49
N GLU A 198 -6.15 -21.07 1.02
CA GLU A 198 -7.48 -21.22 1.62
C GLU A 198 -7.62 -20.41 2.92
N ASP A 199 -6.54 -20.33 3.70
CA ASP A 199 -6.53 -19.60 4.97
C ASP A 199 -6.66 -18.08 4.70
N LYS A 200 -6.13 -17.57 3.57
CA LYS A 200 -6.34 -16.18 3.14
C LYS A 200 -7.82 -15.88 2.90
N LEU A 201 -8.50 -16.76 2.17
CA LEU A 201 -9.93 -16.64 1.87
C LEU A 201 -10.77 -16.70 3.13
N PHE A 202 -10.46 -17.63 4.04
CA PHE A 202 -11.16 -17.76 5.32
C PHE A 202 -11.04 -16.47 6.13
N ARG A 203 -9.83 -15.90 6.23
CA ARG A 203 -9.59 -14.65 6.95
C ARG A 203 -10.36 -13.47 6.37
N ILE A 204 -10.47 -13.38 5.04
CA ILE A 204 -11.28 -12.34 4.39
C ILE A 204 -12.75 -12.48 4.77
N ARG A 205 -13.31 -13.70 4.65
CA ARG A 205 -14.72 -13.96 4.96
C ARG A 205 -15.05 -13.73 6.43
N GLU A 206 -14.14 -14.09 7.33
CA GLU A 206 -14.28 -13.84 8.76
C GLU A 206 -14.38 -12.34 9.06
N GLU A 207 -13.47 -11.53 8.50
CA GLU A 207 -13.52 -10.07 8.68
C GLU A 207 -14.77 -9.44 8.04
N GLN A 208 -15.21 -9.94 6.88
CA GLN A 208 -16.46 -9.52 6.24
C GLN A 208 -17.69 -9.90 7.08
N ALA A 209 -17.71 -11.09 7.68
CA ALA A 209 -18.79 -11.54 8.57
C ALA A 209 -18.88 -10.69 9.84
N ASN A 210 -17.75 -10.15 10.31
CA ASN A 210 -17.69 -9.17 11.40
C ASN A 210 -18.14 -7.75 10.99
N GLY A 211 -18.56 -7.56 9.73
CA GLY A 211 -19.05 -6.27 9.22
C GLY A 211 -17.95 -5.32 8.76
N HIS A 212 -16.70 -5.79 8.62
CA HIS A 212 -15.62 -4.98 8.06
C HIS A 212 -15.61 -5.05 6.53
N LEU A 213 -15.36 -3.92 5.88
CA LEU A 213 -14.99 -3.91 4.46
C LEU A 213 -13.52 -4.28 4.32
N VAL A 214 -13.23 -5.26 3.48
CA VAL A 214 -11.92 -5.87 3.38
C VAL A 214 -11.26 -5.52 2.05
N GLY A 215 -10.17 -4.78 2.11
CA GLY A 215 -9.25 -4.62 0.99
C GLY A 215 -8.14 -5.66 1.01
N MET A 216 -7.75 -6.21 -0.15
CA MET A 216 -6.61 -7.11 -0.30
C MET A 216 -5.62 -6.59 -1.33
N ILE A 217 -4.31 -6.70 -1.02
CA ILE A 217 -3.23 -6.51 -1.99
C ILE A 217 -2.48 -7.82 -2.19
N GLY A 218 -2.17 -8.16 -3.44
CA GLY A 218 -1.35 -9.31 -3.81
C GLY A 218 -0.80 -9.22 -5.23
N ASP A 219 0.14 -10.11 -5.55
CA ASP A 219 0.84 -10.16 -6.84
C ASP A 219 0.89 -11.58 -7.44
N GLY A 220 0.65 -12.62 -6.63
CA GLY A 220 0.77 -14.02 -7.06
C GLY A 220 -0.50 -14.60 -7.69
N THR A 221 -0.35 -15.67 -8.48
CA THR A 221 -1.48 -16.51 -8.92
C THR A 221 -2.27 -17.06 -7.73
N ASN A 222 -1.57 -17.33 -6.63
CA ASN A 222 -2.14 -17.84 -5.39
C ASN A 222 -3.02 -16.80 -4.68
N ASP A 223 -2.87 -15.52 -5.01
CA ASP A 223 -3.65 -14.43 -4.42
C ASP A 223 -4.91 -14.11 -5.23
N ALA A 224 -5.00 -14.57 -6.49
CA ALA A 224 -6.13 -14.27 -7.37
C ALA A 224 -7.50 -14.62 -6.75
N PRO A 225 -7.70 -15.80 -6.13
CA PRO A 225 -8.98 -16.10 -5.48
C PRO A 225 -9.31 -15.15 -4.32
N ALA A 226 -8.29 -14.77 -3.55
CA ALA A 226 -8.45 -13.93 -2.38
C ALA A 226 -8.65 -12.45 -2.78
N LEU A 227 -7.99 -11.97 -3.84
CA LEU A 227 -8.25 -10.69 -4.48
C LEU A 227 -9.70 -10.58 -4.98
N ALA A 228 -10.23 -11.63 -5.59
CA ALA A 228 -11.60 -11.67 -6.09
C ALA A 228 -12.66 -11.75 -4.97
N GLN A 229 -12.32 -12.33 -3.81
CA GLN A 229 -13.22 -12.44 -2.66
C GLN A 229 -13.28 -11.15 -1.82
N ALA A 230 -12.21 -10.35 -1.84
CA ALA A 230 -12.14 -9.07 -1.14
C ALA A 230 -13.13 -8.06 -1.73
N ASP A 231 -13.60 -7.10 -0.90
CA ASP A 231 -14.46 -6.01 -1.37
C ASP A 231 -13.70 -5.07 -2.32
N VAL A 232 -12.39 -4.94 -2.10
CA VAL A 232 -11.47 -4.21 -2.97
C VAL A 232 -10.16 -5.00 -3.11
N GLY A 233 -9.97 -5.67 -4.24
CA GLY A 233 -8.73 -6.32 -4.64
C GLY A 233 -7.83 -5.36 -5.44
N LEU A 234 -6.59 -5.17 -4.98
CA LEU A 234 -5.55 -4.39 -5.65
C LEU A 234 -4.41 -5.31 -6.08
N ALA A 235 -4.25 -5.51 -7.39
CA ALA A 235 -3.19 -6.30 -7.96
C ALA A 235 -1.96 -5.43 -8.28
N MET A 236 -0.76 -5.99 -8.12
CA MET A 236 0.47 -5.32 -8.55
C MET A 236 0.71 -5.49 -10.06
N ASN A 237 1.29 -4.48 -10.71
CA ASN A 237 1.62 -4.57 -12.14
C ASN A 237 2.70 -5.60 -12.46
N THR A 238 3.66 -5.79 -11.55
CA THR A 238 4.64 -6.89 -11.62
C THR A 238 4.03 -8.25 -11.30
N GLY A 239 2.76 -8.28 -10.86
CA GLY A 239 2.04 -9.50 -10.53
C GLY A 239 1.64 -10.31 -11.76
N THR A 240 1.22 -11.54 -11.49
CA THR A 240 0.81 -12.50 -12.53
C THR A 240 -0.44 -12.02 -13.26
N GLN A 241 -0.66 -12.49 -14.49
CA GLN A 241 -1.85 -12.13 -15.26
C GLN A 241 -3.14 -12.49 -14.51
N ALA A 242 -3.18 -13.66 -13.87
CA ALA A 242 -4.32 -14.08 -13.06
C ALA A 242 -4.62 -13.12 -11.91
N ALA A 243 -3.59 -12.59 -11.22
CA ALA A 243 -3.78 -11.61 -10.15
C ALA A 243 -4.36 -10.29 -10.71
N ARG A 244 -3.86 -9.81 -11.85
CA ARG A 244 -4.34 -8.58 -12.50
C ARG A 244 -5.76 -8.69 -13.04
N GLU A 245 -6.16 -9.87 -13.51
CA GLU A 245 -7.53 -10.14 -13.96
C GLU A 245 -8.51 -10.32 -12.79
N ALA A 246 -8.05 -10.82 -11.65
CA ALA A 246 -8.88 -11.01 -10.46
C ALA A 246 -9.04 -9.75 -9.60
N GLY A 247 -8.07 -8.82 -9.64
CA GLY A 247 -8.14 -7.56 -8.90
C GLY A 247 -9.11 -6.55 -9.53
N ASN A 248 -9.73 -5.71 -8.70
CA ASN A 248 -10.56 -4.59 -9.18
C ASN A 248 -9.70 -3.44 -9.72
N MET A 249 -8.47 -3.31 -9.23
CA MET A 249 -7.52 -2.26 -9.59
C MET A 249 -6.13 -2.85 -9.79
N VAL A 250 -5.34 -2.25 -10.67
CA VAL A 250 -3.94 -2.61 -10.91
C VAL A 250 -3.05 -1.43 -10.55
N ASP A 251 -2.12 -1.63 -9.61
CA ASP A 251 -1.10 -0.63 -9.30
C ASP A 251 0.10 -0.75 -10.24
N LEU A 252 0.18 0.22 -11.16
CA LEU A 252 1.25 0.35 -12.15
C LEU A 252 2.65 0.52 -11.54
N ASP A 253 2.77 1.16 -10.38
CA ASP A 253 4.06 1.43 -9.73
C ASP A 253 4.47 0.33 -8.74
N SER A 254 3.60 -0.67 -8.52
CA SER A 254 3.90 -1.82 -7.67
C SER A 254 4.33 -1.40 -6.25
N ASN A 255 3.70 -0.36 -5.73
CA ASN A 255 3.99 0.25 -4.45
C ASN A 255 2.80 0.07 -3.48
N PRO A 256 2.94 -0.76 -2.42
CA PRO A 256 1.85 -0.99 -1.46
C PRO A 256 1.35 0.29 -0.77
N THR A 257 2.17 1.36 -0.75
CA THR A 257 1.80 2.62 -0.11
C THR A 257 0.70 3.37 -0.85
N LYS A 258 0.47 3.07 -2.14
CA LYS A 258 -0.61 3.68 -2.93
C LYS A 258 -2.00 3.31 -2.45
N LEU A 259 -2.16 2.27 -1.64
CA LEU A 259 -3.45 1.98 -1.02
C LEU A 259 -3.95 3.17 -0.19
N ILE A 260 -3.04 3.94 0.42
CA ILE A 260 -3.41 5.18 1.13
C ILE A 260 -4.03 6.18 0.17
N GLU A 261 -3.41 6.40 -0.97
CA GLU A 261 -3.88 7.34 -1.99
C GLU A 261 -5.24 6.92 -2.56
N VAL A 262 -5.42 5.62 -2.82
CA VAL A 262 -6.70 5.07 -3.28
C VAL A 262 -7.80 5.32 -2.24
N VAL A 263 -7.53 5.01 -0.98
CA VAL A 263 -8.49 5.23 0.12
C VAL A 263 -8.78 6.72 0.33
N GLU A 264 -7.75 7.56 0.31
CA GLU A 264 -7.87 9.01 0.50
C GLU A 264 -8.70 9.63 -0.64
N THR A 265 -8.39 9.28 -1.88
CA THR A 265 -9.14 9.72 -3.06
C THR A 265 -10.60 9.25 -2.99
N GLY A 266 -10.83 7.99 -2.64
CA GLY A 266 -12.18 7.45 -2.47
C GLY A 266 -12.98 8.20 -1.39
N LYS A 267 -12.37 8.46 -0.23
CA LYS A 267 -12.99 9.23 0.85
C LYS A 267 -13.26 10.68 0.42
N GLN A 268 -12.32 11.33 -0.26
CA GLN A 268 -12.47 12.69 -0.77
C GLN A 268 -13.64 12.80 -1.76
N LEU A 269 -13.78 11.84 -2.68
CA LEU A 269 -14.90 11.80 -3.63
C LEU A 269 -16.25 11.68 -2.91
N LEU A 270 -16.37 10.77 -1.95
CA LEU A 270 -17.60 10.58 -1.16
C LEU A 270 -17.94 11.82 -0.33
N MET A 271 -16.95 12.42 0.34
CA MET A 271 -17.15 13.65 1.12
C MET A 271 -17.56 14.83 0.24
N THR A 272 -16.94 14.97 -0.93
CA THR A 272 -17.26 16.05 -1.88
C THR A 272 -18.68 15.89 -2.41
N ARG A 273 -19.07 14.68 -2.78
CA ARG A 273 -20.44 14.38 -3.21
C ARG A 273 -21.44 14.70 -2.10
N GLY A 274 -21.18 14.24 -0.87
CA GLY A 274 -22.02 14.53 0.29
C GLY A 274 -22.18 16.03 0.54
N ALA A 275 -21.07 16.77 0.57
CA ALA A 275 -21.07 18.22 0.75
C ALA A 275 -21.90 18.96 -0.30
N LEU A 276 -21.72 18.62 -1.59
CA LEU A 276 -22.47 19.23 -2.69
C LEU A 276 -23.96 18.88 -2.61
N THR A 277 -24.31 17.64 -2.27
CA THR A 277 -25.72 17.25 -2.09
C THR A 277 -26.37 17.98 -0.93
N THR A 278 -25.69 18.10 0.22
CA THR A 278 -26.20 18.83 1.39
C THR A 278 -26.39 20.31 1.08
N PHE A 279 -25.40 20.93 0.41
CA PHE A 279 -25.51 22.31 -0.03
C PHE A 279 -26.67 22.52 -1.02
N SER A 280 -26.78 21.64 -2.02
CA SER A 280 -27.82 21.75 -3.05
C SER A 280 -29.23 21.60 -2.49
N ILE A 281 -29.43 20.65 -1.56
CA ILE A 281 -30.75 20.45 -0.91
C ILE A 281 -31.08 21.64 -0.01
N ALA A 282 -30.12 22.15 0.77
CA ALA A 282 -30.34 23.31 1.62
C ALA A 282 -30.69 24.57 0.81
N ASN A 283 -30.10 24.72 -0.38
CA ASN A 283 -30.37 25.81 -1.31
C ASN A 283 -31.83 25.86 -1.79
N ASP A 284 -32.48 24.70 -1.95
CA ASP A 284 -33.87 24.65 -2.43
C ASP A 284 -34.85 25.35 -1.49
N VAL A 285 -34.53 25.46 -0.19
CA VAL A 285 -35.34 26.22 0.79
C VAL A 285 -35.50 27.68 0.36
N ALA A 286 -34.40 28.35 0.00
CA ALA A 286 -34.44 29.75 -0.44
C ALA A 286 -35.20 29.91 -1.77
N LYS A 287 -35.03 28.95 -2.68
CA LYS A 287 -35.75 28.96 -3.97
C LYS A 287 -37.26 28.88 -3.78
N TYR A 288 -37.74 28.06 -2.85
CA TYR A 288 -39.17 28.01 -2.53
C TYR A 288 -39.68 29.34 -2.00
N PHE A 289 -38.94 30.01 -1.12
CA PHE A 289 -39.31 31.34 -0.63
C PHE A 289 -39.22 32.46 -1.69
N ALA A 290 -38.45 32.28 -2.76
CA ALA A 290 -38.43 33.20 -3.89
C ALA A 290 -39.61 32.97 -4.86
N ILE A 291 -39.86 31.71 -5.23
CA ILE A 291 -40.73 31.36 -6.36
C ILE A 291 -42.20 31.22 -5.93
N ILE A 292 -42.48 30.58 -4.78
CA ILE A 292 -43.88 30.32 -4.36
C ILE A 292 -44.67 31.62 -4.18
N PRO A 293 -44.17 32.65 -3.46
CA PRO A 293 -44.92 33.90 -3.31
C PRO A 293 -45.12 34.63 -4.65
N ALA A 294 -44.12 34.58 -5.54
CA ALA A 294 -44.18 35.19 -6.86
C ALA A 294 -45.27 34.56 -7.74
N ILE A 295 -45.28 33.23 -7.85
CA ILE A 295 -46.31 32.50 -8.62
C ILE A 295 -47.70 32.70 -8.00
N ALA A 296 -47.81 32.66 -6.66
CA ALA A 296 -49.08 32.85 -5.98
C ALA A 296 -49.66 34.26 -6.21
N THR A 297 -48.80 35.27 -6.27
CA THR A 297 -49.20 36.63 -6.64
C THR A 297 -49.72 36.65 -8.09
N PHE A 298 -49.03 35.98 -9.01
CA PHE A 298 -49.49 35.90 -10.40
C PHE A 298 -50.86 35.20 -10.55
N LEU A 299 -51.11 34.11 -9.80
CA LEU A 299 -52.32 33.28 -9.95
C LEU A 299 -53.52 33.73 -9.10
N TYR A 300 -53.28 34.33 -7.94
CA TYR A 300 -54.31 34.56 -6.91
C TYR A 300 -54.42 36.02 -6.45
N VAL A 301 -53.89 36.99 -7.22
CA VAL A 301 -54.18 38.42 -6.96
C VAL A 301 -55.68 38.63 -7.09
N THR A 302 -56.33 38.78 -5.94
CA THR A 302 -57.73 39.16 -5.83
C THR A 302 -57.83 40.68 -5.86
N SER A 303 -59.01 41.19 -6.20
CA SER A 303 -59.34 42.62 -6.36
C SER A 303 -59.06 43.51 -5.13
N SER A 304 -58.56 42.94 -4.03
CA SER A 304 -58.18 43.61 -2.78
C SER A 304 -56.68 43.91 -2.65
N GLY A 305 -55.87 43.66 -3.69
CA GLY A 305 -54.45 44.08 -3.74
C GLY A 305 -53.47 43.28 -2.87
N ASN A 306 -53.96 42.39 -2.01
CA ASN A 306 -53.12 41.54 -1.16
C ASN A 306 -53.09 40.11 -1.70
N ALA A 307 -51.91 39.67 -2.16
CA ALA A 307 -51.71 38.28 -2.55
C ALA A 307 -51.72 37.36 -1.30
N PRO A 308 -52.40 36.20 -1.32
CA PRO A 308 -52.57 35.34 -0.14
C PRO A 308 -51.26 34.84 0.51
N LEU A 309 -50.13 34.91 -0.20
CA LEU A 309 -48.84 34.38 0.23
C LEU A 309 -47.72 35.42 0.22
N ASP A 310 -48.03 36.72 0.16
CA ASP A 310 -47.00 37.76 0.17
C ASP A 310 -46.21 37.79 1.49
N ALA A 311 -46.83 37.37 2.60
CA ALA A 311 -46.16 37.20 3.89
C ALA A 311 -45.00 36.18 3.85
N LEU A 312 -44.97 35.27 2.86
CA LEU A 312 -43.87 34.32 2.65
C LEU A 312 -42.70 34.92 1.84
N ASN A 313 -42.82 36.14 1.30
CA ASN A 313 -41.72 36.86 0.67
C ASN A 313 -40.74 37.42 1.72
N ILE A 314 -40.06 36.53 2.43
CA ILE A 314 -39.10 36.87 3.50
C ILE A 314 -37.97 37.76 2.95
N MET A 315 -37.58 37.55 1.69
CA MET A 315 -36.51 38.31 1.01
C MET A 315 -36.96 39.70 0.54
N LYS A 316 -38.26 40.03 0.62
CA LYS A 316 -38.84 41.28 0.13
C LYS A 316 -38.40 41.58 -1.31
N LEU A 317 -38.55 40.61 -2.21
CA LEU A 317 -38.21 40.75 -3.64
C LEU A 317 -39.17 41.74 -4.32
N ALA A 318 -38.66 42.50 -5.29
CA ALA A 318 -39.34 43.69 -5.81
C ALA A 318 -40.61 43.38 -6.62
N THR A 319 -40.53 42.46 -7.59
CA THR A 319 -41.68 42.03 -8.41
C THR A 319 -41.69 40.51 -8.57
N PRO A 320 -42.85 39.90 -8.89
CA PRO A 320 -42.92 38.46 -9.16
C PRO A 320 -42.00 38.01 -10.30
N GLU A 321 -41.87 38.82 -11.36
CA GLU A 321 -41.01 38.54 -12.50
C GLU A 321 -39.52 38.62 -12.11
N SER A 322 -39.11 39.66 -11.38
CA SER A 322 -37.73 39.79 -10.92
C SER A 322 -37.34 38.68 -9.94
N ALA A 323 -38.27 38.24 -9.08
CA ALA A 323 -38.06 37.15 -8.13
C ALA A 323 -37.77 35.82 -8.84
N ILE A 324 -38.59 35.46 -9.84
CA ILE A 324 -38.40 34.22 -10.61
C ILE A 324 -37.09 34.30 -11.42
N LEU A 325 -36.84 35.42 -12.09
CA LEU A 325 -35.61 35.58 -12.87
C LEU A 325 -34.36 35.52 -11.98
N SER A 326 -34.38 36.16 -10.82
CA SER A 326 -33.28 36.14 -9.85
C SER A 326 -32.97 34.73 -9.36
N ALA A 327 -34.00 33.93 -9.06
CA ALA A 327 -33.84 32.54 -8.67
C ALA A 327 -33.22 31.68 -9.79
N ILE A 328 -33.64 31.89 -11.04
CA ILE A 328 -33.09 31.19 -12.22
C ILE A 328 -31.62 31.58 -12.46
N ILE A 329 -31.31 32.88 -12.45
CA ILE A 329 -29.93 33.37 -12.62
C ILE A 329 -29.03 32.84 -11.51
N PHE A 330 -29.49 32.89 -10.25
CA PHE A 330 -28.72 32.35 -9.13
C PHE A 330 -28.43 30.85 -9.32
N ASN A 331 -29.42 30.06 -9.75
CA ASN A 331 -29.26 28.63 -9.99
C ASN A 331 -28.25 28.33 -11.12
N ALA A 332 -28.13 29.20 -12.13
CA ALA A 332 -27.10 29.07 -13.15
C ALA A 332 -25.71 29.44 -12.61
N LEU A 333 -25.59 30.55 -11.88
CA LEU A 333 -24.32 31.05 -11.36
C LEU A 333 -23.73 30.14 -10.28
N ILE A 334 -24.57 29.57 -9.41
CA ILE A 334 -24.09 28.73 -8.30
C ILE A 334 -23.34 27.50 -8.79
N ILE A 335 -23.72 26.94 -9.96
CA ILE A 335 -23.01 25.82 -10.58
C ILE A 335 -21.57 26.22 -10.89
N ILE A 336 -21.34 27.40 -11.48
CA ILE A 336 -20.01 27.91 -11.82
C ILE A 336 -19.15 28.04 -10.56
N PHE A 337 -19.72 28.54 -9.47
CA PHE A 337 -19.01 28.69 -8.19
C PHE A 337 -18.71 27.36 -7.50
N LEU A 338 -19.51 26.31 -7.73
CA LEU A 338 -19.30 24.98 -7.15
C LEU A 338 -18.33 24.10 -7.94
N ILE A 339 -18.06 24.40 -9.23
CA ILE A 339 -17.11 23.62 -10.06
C ILE A 339 -15.71 23.51 -9.41
N PRO A 340 -15.07 24.59 -8.93
CA PRO A 340 -13.75 24.49 -8.29
C PRO A 340 -13.75 23.57 -7.07
N LEU A 341 -14.83 23.55 -6.30
CA LEU A 341 -14.99 22.67 -5.14
C LEU A 341 -15.18 21.22 -5.58
N ALA A 342 -15.99 20.98 -6.62
CA ALA A 342 -16.21 19.64 -7.19
C ALA A 342 -14.92 19.04 -7.76
N MET A 343 -14.08 19.86 -8.41
CA MET A 343 -12.84 19.43 -9.04
C MET A 343 -11.68 19.27 -8.06
N LYS A 344 -11.48 20.22 -7.13
CA LYS A 344 -10.41 20.13 -6.11
C LYS A 344 -10.75 19.12 -5.02
N GLY A 345 -12.04 18.86 -4.81
CA GLY A 345 -12.55 18.01 -3.75
C GLY A 345 -12.40 18.62 -2.35
N VAL A 346 -13.20 18.12 -1.42
CA VAL A 346 -13.14 18.48 0.00
C VAL A 346 -11.94 17.78 0.63
N LYS A 347 -11.01 18.55 1.21
CA LYS A 347 -9.82 17.98 1.86
C LYS A 347 -10.21 16.99 2.96
N TYR A 348 -9.73 15.76 2.83
CA TYR A 348 -9.90 14.74 3.85
C TYR A 348 -9.12 15.09 5.13
N ARG A 349 -9.74 14.83 6.29
CA ARG A 349 -9.07 14.85 7.59
C ARG A 349 -9.46 13.59 8.37
N PRO A 350 -8.53 12.93 9.07
CA PRO A 350 -8.82 11.75 9.88
C PRO A 350 -9.54 12.15 11.17
N ILE A 351 -10.85 12.36 11.06
CA ILE A 351 -11.75 12.66 12.18
C ILE A 351 -12.91 11.66 12.18
N SER A 352 -13.51 11.42 13.35
CA SER A 352 -14.63 10.48 13.51
C SER A 352 -15.81 10.81 12.59
N ALA A 353 -16.52 9.79 12.10
CA ALA A 353 -17.67 9.94 11.20
C ALA A 353 -18.71 10.96 11.71
N ASN A 354 -19.07 10.91 13.00
CA ASN A 354 -20.02 11.84 13.61
C ASN A 354 -19.56 13.31 13.49
N ARG A 355 -18.25 13.55 13.68
CA ARG A 355 -17.67 14.89 13.58
C ARG A 355 -17.57 15.37 12.14
N VAL A 356 -17.28 14.46 11.18
CA VAL A 356 -17.35 14.78 9.75
C VAL A 356 -18.76 15.23 9.38
N LEU A 357 -19.77 14.46 9.78
CA LEU A 357 -21.17 14.75 9.47
C LEU A 357 -21.60 16.09 10.06
N ALA A 358 -21.32 16.33 11.34
CA ALA A 358 -21.67 17.58 12.01
C ALA A 358 -21.00 18.79 11.33
N LEU A 359 -19.72 18.70 10.97
CA LEU A 359 -19.02 19.76 10.24
C LEU A 359 -19.60 19.96 8.84
N ASN A 360 -19.95 18.88 8.14
CA ASN A 360 -20.52 18.97 6.80
C ASN A 360 -21.87 19.70 6.84
N ILE A 361 -22.77 19.30 7.75
CA ILE A 361 -24.07 19.98 7.93
C ILE A 361 -23.86 21.44 8.37
N ALA A 362 -22.96 21.71 9.30
CA ALA A 362 -22.71 23.07 9.78
C ALA A 362 -22.15 24.00 8.69
N ILE A 363 -21.25 23.50 7.84
CA ILE A 363 -20.61 24.34 6.81
C ILE A 363 -21.47 24.39 5.54
N TYR A 364 -21.79 23.23 4.97
CA TYR A 364 -22.47 23.13 3.68
C TYR A 364 -23.99 23.20 3.81
N GLY A 365 -24.56 22.73 4.92
CA GLY A 365 -25.99 22.88 5.18
C GLY A 365 -26.36 24.33 5.52
N VAL A 366 -25.71 24.93 6.53
CA VAL A 366 -25.97 26.35 6.88
C VAL A 366 -25.51 27.28 5.76
N GLY A 367 -24.36 27.02 5.14
CA GLY A 367 -23.90 27.78 3.98
C GLY A 367 -24.86 27.67 2.79
N GLY A 368 -25.36 26.46 2.52
CA GLY A 368 -26.38 26.20 1.50
C GLY A 368 -27.72 26.84 1.81
N LEU A 369 -28.03 27.09 3.08
CA LEU A 369 -29.21 27.85 3.46
C LEU A 369 -28.99 29.36 3.28
N ILE A 370 -27.91 29.94 3.82
CA ILE A 370 -27.73 31.40 3.88
C ILE A 370 -27.32 32.00 2.52
N VAL A 371 -26.38 31.37 1.81
CA VAL A 371 -25.80 31.93 0.57
C VAL A 371 -26.87 32.21 -0.49
N PRO A 372 -27.86 31.33 -0.72
CA PRO A 372 -28.92 31.59 -1.70
C PRO A 372 -29.86 32.74 -1.34
N PHE A 373 -30.21 32.92 -0.06
CA PHE A 373 -31.02 34.09 0.35
C PHE A 373 -30.31 35.40 0.00
N ILE A 374 -29.01 35.47 0.29
CA ILE A 374 -28.18 36.65 -0.03
C ILE A 374 -28.03 36.80 -1.54
N GLY A 375 -27.71 35.71 -2.25
CA GLY A 375 -27.47 35.70 -3.69
C GLY A 375 -28.69 36.11 -4.51
N ILE A 376 -29.86 35.51 -4.23
CA ILE A 376 -31.12 35.85 -4.91
C ILE A 376 -31.47 37.32 -4.65
N LYS A 377 -31.34 37.80 -3.41
CA LYS A 377 -31.64 39.20 -3.09
C LYS A 377 -30.72 40.19 -3.80
N LEU A 378 -29.42 39.89 -3.88
CA LEU A 378 -28.47 40.75 -4.59
C LEU A 378 -28.75 40.79 -6.09
N ILE A 379 -29.11 39.66 -6.71
CA ILE A 379 -29.47 39.61 -8.12
C ILE A 379 -30.75 40.42 -8.37
N ASP A 380 -31.77 40.28 -7.51
CA ASP A 380 -33.02 41.04 -7.59
C ASP A 380 -32.76 42.56 -7.52
N MET A 381 -31.94 42.98 -6.56
CA MET A 381 -31.55 44.39 -6.43
C MET A 381 -30.81 44.92 -7.66
N LEU A 382 -29.95 44.10 -8.29
CA LEU A 382 -29.24 44.49 -9.50
C LEU A 382 -30.18 44.61 -10.70
N LEU A 383 -31.11 43.66 -10.87
CA LEU A 383 -32.10 43.71 -11.96
C LEU A 383 -32.96 44.98 -11.88
N VAL A 384 -33.44 45.31 -10.68
CA VAL A 384 -34.22 46.54 -10.43
C VAL A 384 -33.37 47.79 -10.64
N PHE A 385 -32.13 47.81 -10.16
CA PHE A 385 -31.24 48.96 -10.30
C PHE A 385 -30.95 49.28 -11.78
N PHE A 386 -30.69 48.25 -12.59
CA PHE A 386 -30.44 48.41 -14.03
C PHE A 386 -31.71 48.55 -14.88
N HIS A 387 -32.91 48.56 -14.27
CA HIS A 387 -34.20 48.62 -14.97
C HIS A 387 -34.32 47.55 -16.07
N MET A 388 -33.78 46.35 -15.79
CA MET A 388 -33.86 45.22 -16.72
C MET A 388 -35.24 44.55 -16.70
N ILE A 389 -36.04 44.82 -15.65
CA ILE A 389 -37.45 44.45 -15.46
C ILE A 389 -38.13 45.59 -14.68
#